data_AF-A0A7S1IV51-F1
#
_entry.id   AF-A0A7S1IV51-F1
#
_cell.length_a   1.000
_cell.length_b   1.000
_cell.length_c   1.000
_cell.angle_alpha   90.00
_cell.angle_beta   90.00
_cell.angle_gamma   90.00
#
_symmetry.space_group_name_H-M   'P 1'
#
loop_
_entity.id
_entity.type
_entity.pdbx_description
1 polymer ?
#
loop_
_entity_poly.entity_id
_entity_poly.type
_entity_poly.pdbx_seq_one_letter_code
_entity_poly.pdbx_strand_id
1 'polypeptide(L)'
;NAALLAVPGASSWYRNGAVVYHTKHAGPILPDWLVKELSDPQNKADAQSYKASKRVWALKVARHFRQALGTTWSVAESGACGPTFVFPEIQAGFTAICVSGPVEKVVSIESEGNDREANMGLFAQAALDLLKECVAEAEHLRPEPAADAMHTDVIPFKEDRYGGVVADMPDSCTASTAVFSSTLAQLLLTWKAAGKRGVWIKLPSACAAFVPECIQQGFEFHHAKPGYCMLTRWLTDEPSKLPLYASTQVGVGGCVINSKGEILMVTERVSPTAATQGMWKLPGGLADPGESIFSCAAREVMEETGVVAEGEAILCFRHAHGLRFGVDDMYFVAKMKCSPQSEGKDITFDPGEIGAAKWMSREELMDLYSAGRFSETNKVIVDLAFEGHPIAARSVPSSRGTPTTIYSAQ
;
A
#
# COMPACT_ATOMS: atom_id res chain seq x y z
N ASN A 1 -35.42 -1.30 7.77
CA ASN A 1 -34.68 -1.79 8.96
C ASN A 1 -35.45 -2.87 9.72
N ALA A 2 -36.58 -2.57 10.37
CA ALA A 2 -37.32 -3.56 11.18
C ALA A 2 -37.71 -4.83 10.40
N ALA A 3 -38.18 -4.70 9.16
CA ALA A 3 -38.51 -5.84 8.31
C ALA A 3 -37.31 -6.76 8.03
N LEU A 4 -36.11 -6.20 7.83
CA LEU A 4 -34.88 -6.98 7.63
C LEU A 4 -34.43 -7.64 8.93
N LEU A 5 -34.53 -6.93 10.05
CA LEU A 5 -34.20 -7.45 11.38
C LEU A 5 -35.14 -8.58 11.84
N ALA A 6 -36.38 -8.60 11.33
CA ALA A 6 -37.36 -9.63 11.63
C ALA A 6 -37.08 -10.98 10.93
N VAL A 7 -36.18 -11.01 9.93
CA VAL A 7 -35.80 -12.24 9.25
C VAL A 7 -34.95 -13.11 10.19
N PRO A 8 -35.30 -14.39 10.42
CA PRO A 8 -34.50 -15.29 11.26
C PRO A 8 -33.03 -15.33 10.81
N GLY A 9 -32.11 -15.19 11.78
CA GLY A 9 -30.68 -15.15 11.51
C GLY A 9 -30.14 -13.80 11.04
N ALA A 10 -30.93 -12.72 11.05
CA ALA A 10 -30.52 -11.38 10.65
C ALA A 10 -29.21 -10.90 11.30
N SER A 11 -28.91 -11.29 12.54
CA SER A 11 -27.66 -10.93 13.23
C SER A 11 -26.38 -11.42 12.53
N SER A 12 -26.47 -12.43 11.65
CA SER A 12 -25.33 -12.94 10.90
C SER A 12 -24.95 -12.08 9.69
N TRP A 13 -25.89 -11.30 9.12
CA TRP A 13 -25.69 -10.56 7.87
C TRP A 13 -26.08 -9.07 7.94
N TYR A 14 -26.96 -8.68 8.87
CA TYR A 14 -27.36 -7.29 9.10
C TYR A 14 -26.55 -6.68 10.26
N ARG A 15 -25.50 -5.93 9.94
CA ARG A 15 -24.57 -5.39 10.95
C ARG A 15 -25.12 -4.19 11.72
N ASN A 16 -25.79 -3.27 11.04
CA ASN A 16 -26.29 -2.04 11.66
C ASN A 16 -27.38 -1.40 10.77
N GLY A 17 -28.16 -0.50 11.36
CA GLY A 17 -29.06 0.39 10.64
C GLY A 17 -29.54 1.52 11.54
N ALA A 18 -29.71 2.70 10.95
CA ALA A 18 -30.24 3.89 11.63
C ALA A 18 -31.31 4.57 10.78
N VAL A 19 -32.22 5.29 11.43
CA VAL A 19 -33.16 6.20 10.77
C VAL A 19 -32.89 7.61 11.29
N VAL A 20 -32.34 8.47 10.44
CA VAL A 20 -32.00 9.85 10.79
C VAL A 20 -33.05 10.78 10.21
N TYR A 21 -34.04 11.17 11.03
CA TYR A 21 -35.20 11.91 10.54
C TYR A 21 -34.97 13.42 10.41
N HIS A 22 -34.22 14.02 11.33
CA HIS A 22 -33.92 15.46 11.32
C HIS A 22 -32.41 15.72 11.29
N THR A 23 -31.94 16.39 10.23
CA THR A 23 -30.51 16.69 10.03
C THR A 23 -29.90 17.56 11.14
N LYS A 24 -30.70 18.44 11.77
CA LYS A 24 -30.26 19.26 12.92
C LYS A 24 -29.86 18.44 14.15
N HIS A 25 -30.31 17.20 14.25
CA HIS A 25 -30.02 16.28 15.35
C HIS A 25 -29.23 15.05 14.88
N ALA A 26 -28.63 15.11 13.69
CA ALA A 26 -27.92 13.98 13.10
C ALA A 26 -26.51 13.76 13.66
N GLY A 27 -25.92 14.75 14.34
CA GLY A 27 -24.53 14.73 14.83
C GLY A 27 -24.11 13.50 15.66
N PRO A 28 -24.97 12.93 16.52
CA PRO A 28 -24.63 11.71 17.24
C PRO A 28 -24.55 10.43 16.36
N ILE A 29 -25.09 10.48 15.14
CA ILE A 29 -25.22 9.32 14.24
C ILE A 29 -24.34 9.50 13.00
N LEU A 30 -24.21 10.73 12.48
CA LEU A 30 -23.44 11.06 11.28
C LEU A 30 -22.21 11.89 11.64
N PRO A 31 -21.06 11.66 11.00
CA PRO A 31 -19.85 12.43 11.28
C PRO A 31 -20.00 13.90 10.88
N ASP A 32 -19.35 14.80 11.62
CA ASP A 32 -19.50 16.25 11.48
C ASP A 32 -19.22 16.77 10.07
N TRP A 33 -18.21 16.21 9.39
CA TRP A 33 -17.88 16.59 8.02
C TRP A 33 -19.02 16.30 7.04
N LEU A 34 -19.71 15.18 7.23
CA LEU A 34 -20.82 14.75 6.38
C LEU A 34 -22.05 15.61 6.66
N VAL A 35 -22.33 15.92 7.93
CA VAL A 35 -23.41 16.84 8.30
C VAL A 35 -23.16 18.24 7.73
N LYS A 36 -21.93 18.74 7.82
CA LYS A 36 -21.53 20.06 7.33
C LYS A 36 -21.67 20.18 5.81
N GLU A 37 -21.10 19.23 5.07
CA GLU A 37 -21.12 19.24 3.60
C GLU A 37 -22.55 19.11 3.06
N LEU A 38 -23.37 18.29 3.72
CA LEU A 38 -24.73 18.05 3.26
C LEU A 38 -25.74 19.10 3.76
N SER A 39 -25.34 19.98 4.67
CA SER A 39 -26.13 21.13 5.13
C SER A 39 -25.82 22.42 4.37
N ASP A 40 -25.11 22.35 3.24
CA ASP A 40 -24.85 23.49 2.37
C ASP A 40 -26.17 24.16 1.95
N PRO A 41 -26.36 25.47 2.19
CA PRO A 41 -27.54 26.20 1.75
C PRO A 41 -27.83 26.08 0.26
N GLN A 42 -26.82 25.88 -0.59
CA GLN A 42 -26.99 25.69 -2.04
C GLN A 42 -27.81 24.44 -2.38
N ASN A 43 -27.76 23.40 -1.53
CA ASN A 43 -28.59 22.21 -1.68
C ASN A 43 -30.10 22.48 -1.52
N LYS A 44 -30.49 23.69 -1.10
CA LYS A 44 -31.88 24.14 -0.98
C LYS A 44 -32.10 25.50 -1.68
N ALA A 45 -31.34 25.79 -2.73
CA ALA A 45 -31.55 27.00 -3.52
C ALA A 45 -32.91 26.98 -4.24
N ASP A 46 -33.32 25.80 -4.74
CA ASP A 46 -34.56 25.57 -5.47
C ASP A 46 -35.00 24.09 -5.35
N ALA A 47 -36.19 23.76 -5.88
CA ALA A 47 -36.76 22.41 -5.82
C ALA A 47 -35.90 21.35 -6.55
N GLN A 48 -35.24 21.71 -7.64
CA GLN A 48 -34.41 20.80 -8.43
C GLN A 48 -33.09 20.50 -7.71
N SER A 49 -32.42 21.54 -7.22
CA SER A 49 -31.22 21.47 -6.38
C SER A 49 -31.48 20.65 -5.12
N TYR A 50 -32.67 20.82 -4.52
CA TYR A 50 -33.09 20.01 -3.38
C TYR A 50 -33.26 18.53 -3.70
N LYS A 51 -33.92 18.17 -4.80
CA LYS A 51 -34.02 16.78 -5.26
C LYS A 51 -32.64 16.19 -5.60
N ALA A 52 -31.80 16.94 -6.31
CA ALA A 52 -30.46 16.52 -6.70
C ALA A 52 -29.55 16.24 -5.50
N SER A 53 -29.62 17.08 -4.45
CA SER A 53 -28.83 16.91 -3.22
C SER A 53 -29.07 15.56 -2.54
N LYS A 54 -30.26 14.96 -2.69
CA LYS A 54 -30.59 13.66 -2.10
C LYS A 54 -29.78 12.52 -2.67
N ARG A 55 -29.43 12.58 -3.96
CA ARG A 55 -28.55 11.58 -4.59
C ARG A 55 -27.18 11.60 -3.95
N VAL A 56 -26.62 12.80 -3.75
CA VAL A 56 -25.32 12.99 -3.09
C VAL A 56 -25.39 12.52 -1.63
N TRP A 57 -26.48 12.84 -0.93
CA TRP A 57 -26.71 12.40 0.45
C TRP A 57 -26.70 10.87 0.57
N ALA A 58 -27.55 10.19 -0.21
CA ALA A 58 -27.65 8.73 -0.19
C ALA A 58 -26.30 8.08 -0.51
N LEU A 59 -25.60 8.56 -1.55
CA LEU A 59 -24.30 8.02 -1.94
C LEU A 59 -23.25 8.12 -0.84
N LYS A 60 -23.07 9.31 -0.26
CA LYS A 60 -22.03 9.53 0.74
C LYS A 60 -22.31 8.78 2.03
N VAL A 61 -23.57 8.74 2.47
CA VAL A 61 -23.98 7.97 3.65
C VAL A 61 -23.76 6.47 3.44
N ALA A 62 -24.17 5.93 2.28
CA ALA A 62 -23.98 4.51 1.97
C ALA A 62 -22.50 4.12 2.01
N ARG A 63 -21.63 4.88 1.32
CA ARG A 63 -20.18 4.65 1.29
C ARG A 63 -19.55 4.76 2.67
N HIS A 64 -19.90 5.80 3.43
CA HIS A 64 -19.34 6.01 4.77
C HIS A 64 -19.65 4.83 5.69
N PHE A 65 -20.90 4.41 5.80
CA PHE A 65 -21.27 3.30 6.69
C PHE A 65 -20.78 1.94 6.20
N ARG A 66 -20.66 1.74 4.87
CA ARG A 66 -20.00 0.54 4.34
C ARG A 66 -18.57 0.42 4.85
N GLN A 67 -17.82 1.51 4.76
CA GLN A 67 -16.42 1.56 5.20
C GLN A 67 -16.31 1.47 6.72
N ALA A 68 -17.06 2.29 7.45
CA ALA A 68 -16.99 2.38 8.91
C ALA A 68 -17.39 1.08 9.62
N LEU A 69 -18.33 0.32 9.04
CA LEU A 69 -18.81 -0.94 9.60
C LEU A 69 -18.17 -2.18 8.97
N GLY A 70 -17.30 -2.00 7.96
CA GLY A 70 -16.67 -3.10 7.23
C GLY A 70 -17.67 -4.04 6.54
N THR A 71 -18.82 -3.55 6.10
CA THR A 71 -19.83 -4.39 5.44
C THR A 71 -19.55 -4.55 3.94
N THR A 72 -19.95 -5.68 3.36
CA THR A 72 -19.87 -5.88 1.89
C THR A 72 -20.81 -4.90 1.18
N TRP A 73 -22.02 -4.73 1.71
CA TRP A 73 -23.09 -3.91 1.15
C TRP A 73 -23.56 -2.87 2.18
N SER A 74 -23.98 -1.72 1.68
CA SER A 74 -24.65 -0.67 2.45
C SER A 74 -25.73 -0.04 1.59
N VAL A 75 -26.92 0.15 2.15
CA VAL A 75 -28.05 0.81 1.50
C VAL A 75 -28.37 2.07 2.27
N ALA A 76 -28.44 3.21 1.58
CA ALA A 76 -28.87 4.46 2.18
C ALA A 76 -29.91 5.14 1.31
N GLU A 77 -30.84 5.81 1.97
CA GLU A 77 -31.96 6.50 1.35
C GLU A 77 -32.00 7.96 1.85
N SER A 78 -32.36 8.89 0.97
CA SER A 78 -32.65 10.27 1.34
C SER A 78 -33.78 10.82 0.47
N GLY A 79 -34.84 11.35 1.09
CA GLY A 79 -36.04 11.73 0.34
C GLY A 79 -37.08 12.46 1.20
N ALA A 80 -38.27 12.63 0.63
CA ALA A 80 -39.45 13.15 1.30
C ALA A 80 -40.71 12.45 0.76
N CYS A 81 -41.53 11.90 1.66
CA CYS A 81 -42.73 11.13 1.30
C CYS A 81 -44.01 11.97 1.21
N GLY A 82 -43.98 13.27 1.51
CA GLY A 82 -45.16 14.14 1.57
C GLY A 82 -45.96 14.04 2.88
N PRO A 83 -47.14 14.68 2.98
CA PRO A 83 -47.71 15.58 1.98
C PRO A 83 -47.11 17.00 2.00
N THR A 84 -46.34 17.32 3.05
CA THR A 84 -45.68 18.62 3.19
C THR A 84 -44.26 18.56 2.67
N PHE A 85 -43.91 19.51 1.81
CA PHE A 85 -42.59 19.63 1.20
C PHE A 85 -41.97 21.00 1.51
N VAL A 86 -40.65 21.08 1.33
CA VAL A 86 -39.88 22.33 1.50
C VAL A 86 -40.26 23.35 0.43
N PHE A 87 -40.60 22.87 -0.76
CA PHE A 87 -40.88 23.66 -1.96
C PHE A 87 -42.31 23.38 -2.45
N PRO A 88 -43.11 24.41 -2.72
CA PRO A 88 -44.48 24.25 -3.20
C PRO A 88 -44.56 23.60 -4.60
N GLU A 89 -43.48 23.62 -5.38
CA GLU A 89 -43.41 22.97 -6.70
C GLU A 89 -43.35 21.44 -6.60
N ILE A 90 -43.01 20.90 -5.42
CA ILE A 90 -42.96 19.46 -5.19
C ILE A 90 -44.34 19.01 -4.71
N GLN A 91 -45.02 18.26 -5.56
CA GLN A 91 -46.39 17.78 -5.32
C GLN A 91 -46.47 16.26 -5.10
N ALA A 92 -45.38 15.53 -5.35
CA ALA A 92 -45.28 14.09 -5.15
C ALA A 92 -44.08 13.73 -4.26
N GLY A 93 -44.17 12.57 -3.63
CA GLY A 93 -43.05 12.02 -2.86
C GLY A 93 -41.86 11.73 -3.77
N PHE A 94 -40.65 11.86 -3.24
CA PHE A 94 -39.45 11.48 -3.98
C PHE A 94 -38.37 10.96 -3.05
N THR A 95 -37.50 10.12 -3.58
CA THR A 95 -36.36 9.58 -2.85
C THR A 95 -35.16 9.36 -3.76
N ALA A 96 -33.97 9.38 -3.18
CA ALA A 96 -32.77 8.86 -3.78
C ALA A 96 -32.25 7.71 -2.93
N ILE A 97 -31.94 6.60 -3.58
CA ILE A 97 -31.45 5.39 -2.95
C ILE A 97 -30.08 5.07 -3.52
N CYS A 98 -29.12 4.79 -2.65
CA CYS A 98 -27.81 4.29 -3.02
C CYS A 98 -27.61 2.90 -2.43
N VAL A 99 -27.12 1.98 -3.27
CA VAL A 99 -26.52 0.71 -2.84
C VAL A 99 -25.02 0.81 -3.11
N SER A 100 -24.21 0.75 -2.07
CA SER A 100 -22.74 0.74 -2.16
C SER A 100 -22.22 -0.66 -1.83
N GLY A 101 -21.37 -1.20 -2.70
CA GLY A 101 -20.80 -2.55 -2.59
C GLY A 101 -19.91 -2.87 -3.80
N PRO A 102 -19.66 -4.16 -4.10
CA PRO A 102 -18.97 -4.59 -5.33
C PRO A 102 -19.56 -3.99 -6.62
N VAL A 103 -20.87 -3.80 -6.64
CA VAL A 103 -21.59 -2.98 -7.63
C VAL A 103 -22.16 -1.78 -6.89
N GLU A 104 -22.00 -0.57 -7.44
CA GLU A 104 -22.51 0.65 -6.82
C GLU A 104 -23.50 1.36 -7.75
N LYS A 105 -24.72 1.57 -7.25
CA LYS A 105 -25.79 2.24 -8.00
C LYS A 105 -26.50 3.26 -7.15
N VAL A 106 -26.93 4.35 -7.81
CA VAL A 106 -27.75 5.40 -7.22
C VAL A 106 -28.94 5.69 -8.12
N VAL A 107 -30.15 5.52 -7.61
CA VAL A 107 -31.39 5.79 -8.35
C VAL A 107 -32.16 6.92 -7.67
N SER A 108 -32.99 7.59 -8.45
CA SER A 108 -33.94 8.59 -7.97
C SER A 108 -35.33 8.18 -8.41
N ILE A 109 -36.27 8.23 -7.49
CA ILE A 109 -37.64 7.77 -7.69
C ILE A 109 -38.56 8.89 -7.26
N GLU A 110 -39.60 9.11 -8.05
CA GLU A 110 -40.70 10.01 -7.75
C GLU A 110 -41.99 9.20 -7.79
N SER A 111 -42.85 9.40 -6.81
CA SER A 111 -44.15 8.73 -6.75
C SER A 111 -45.19 9.48 -7.58
N GLU A 112 -46.37 8.88 -7.73
CA GLU A 112 -47.49 9.50 -8.45
C GLU A 112 -48.28 10.50 -7.59
N GLY A 113 -48.05 10.54 -6.28
CA GLY A 113 -48.81 11.36 -5.35
C GLY A 113 -48.11 11.61 -4.03
N ASN A 114 -48.83 12.22 -3.09
CA ASN A 114 -48.27 12.69 -1.82
C ASN A 114 -48.76 11.91 -0.59
N ASP A 115 -49.39 10.75 -0.81
CA ASP A 115 -49.77 9.84 0.26
C ASP A 115 -48.53 9.28 0.94
N ARG A 116 -48.35 9.64 2.21
CA ARG A 116 -47.12 9.36 2.95
C ARG A 116 -46.88 7.87 3.12
N GLU A 117 -47.91 7.10 3.47
CA GLU A 117 -47.77 5.68 3.78
C GLU A 117 -47.48 4.87 2.52
N ALA A 118 -48.22 5.12 1.43
CA ALA A 118 -47.98 4.52 0.14
C ALA A 118 -46.56 4.82 -0.37
N ASN A 119 -46.11 6.07 -0.24
CA ASN A 119 -44.76 6.48 -0.64
C ASN A 119 -43.67 5.78 0.19
N MET A 120 -43.85 5.64 1.51
CA MET A 120 -42.91 4.88 2.36
C MET A 120 -42.81 3.41 1.93
N GLY A 121 -43.92 2.77 1.60
CA GLY A 121 -43.95 1.40 1.08
C GLY A 121 -43.23 1.27 -0.28
N LEU A 122 -43.54 2.19 -1.21
CA LEU A 122 -42.93 2.25 -2.53
C LEU A 122 -41.40 2.40 -2.44
N PHE A 123 -40.91 3.32 -1.63
CA PHE A 123 -39.47 3.60 -1.51
C PHE A 123 -38.72 2.46 -0.82
N ALA A 124 -39.32 1.86 0.21
CA ALA A 124 -38.76 0.68 0.86
C ALA A 124 -38.63 -0.51 -0.10
N GLN A 125 -39.67 -0.77 -0.90
CA GLN A 125 -39.65 -1.82 -1.92
C GLN A 125 -38.56 -1.54 -2.96
N ALA A 126 -38.49 -0.33 -3.48
CA ALA A 126 -37.49 0.05 -4.46
C ALA A 126 -36.04 -0.06 -3.93
N ALA A 127 -35.81 0.20 -2.65
CA ALA A 127 -34.49 0.02 -2.04
C ALA A 127 -34.07 -1.45 -1.97
N LEU A 128 -35.02 -2.36 -1.70
CA LEU A 128 -34.78 -3.80 -1.71
C LEU A 128 -34.56 -4.33 -3.13
N ASP A 129 -35.34 -3.84 -4.10
CA ASP A 129 -35.19 -4.24 -5.50
C ASP A 129 -33.85 -3.79 -6.07
N LEU A 130 -33.41 -2.55 -5.78
CA LEU A 130 -32.10 -2.07 -6.17
C LEU A 130 -30.97 -2.87 -5.51
N LEU A 131 -31.11 -3.23 -4.22
CA LEU A 131 -30.14 -4.09 -3.56
C LEU A 131 -30.06 -5.47 -4.23
N LYS A 132 -31.22 -6.07 -4.53
CA LYS A 132 -31.30 -7.37 -5.21
C LYS A 132 -30.64 -7.33 -6.59
N GLU A 133 -30.88 -6.26 -7.36
CA GLU A 133 -30.26 -6.05 -8.66
C GLU A 133 -28.73 -5.96 -8.55
N CYS A 134 -28.22 -5.11 -7.65
CA CYS A 134 -26.78 -4.97 -7.44
C CYS A 134 -26.12 -6.28 -6.99
N VAL A 135 -26.78 -7.05 -6.13
CA VAL A 135 -26.28 -8.36 -5.68
C VAL A 135 -26.21 -9.34 -6.84
N ALA A 136 -27.26 -9.43 -7.66
CA ALA A 136 -27.29 -10.31 -8.84
C ALA A 136 -26.22 -9.92 -9.87
N GLU A 137 -26.06 -8.62 -10.14
CA GLU A 137 -25.01 -8.14 -11.06
C GLU A 137 -23.60 -8.45 -10.52
N ALA A 138 -23.38 -8.26 -9.22
CA ALA A 138 -22.11 -8.61 -8.59
C ALA A 138 -21.81 -10.11 -8.66
N GLU A 139 -22.83 -10.97 -8.67
CA GLU A 139 -22.67 -12.42 -8.88
C GLU A 139 -22.24 -12.73 -10.33
N HIS A 140 -22.76 -12.03 -11.33
CA HIS A 140 -22.34 -12.17 -12.73
C HIS A 140 -20.95 -11.59 -13.02
N LEU A 141 -20.51 -10.61 -12.24
CA LEU A 141 -19.16 -10.04 -12.30
C LEU A 141 -18.13 -10.88 -11.53
N ARG A 142 -18.56 -11.94 -10.82
CA ARG A 142 -17.60 -12.94 -10.34
C ARG A 142 -17.02 -13.64 -11.57
N PRO A 143 -15.69 -13.69 -11.73
CA PRO A 143 -15.10 -14.52 -12.76
C PRO A 143 -15.59 -15.97 -12.57
N GLU A 144 -16.01 -16.61 -13.66
CA GLU A 144 -16.24 -18.06 -13.71
C GLU A 144 -15.04 -18.76 -13.06
N PRO A 145 -15.26 -19.69 -12.12
CA PRO A 145 -14.15 -20.38 -11.49
C PRO A 145 -13.39 -21.14 -12.57
N ALA A 146 -12.09 -20.87 -12.70
CA ALA A 146 -11.20 -21.73 -13.46
C ALA A 146 -11.44 -23.16 -12.97
N ALA A 147 -11.84 -24.04 -13.90
CA ALA A 147 -12.06 -25.45 -13.65
C ALA A 147 -10.73 -26.10 -13.25
N ASP A 148 -10.39 -26.01 -11.95
CA ASP A 148 -9.43 -26.86 -11.22
C ASP A 148 -9.19 -26.41 -9.75
N ALA A 149 -9.95 -25.46 -9.20
CA ALA A 149 -9.84 -25.14 -7.77
C ALA A 149 -10.51 -26.23 -6.91
N MET A 150 -9.71 -27.15 -6.35
CA MET A 150 -10.14 -28.06 -5.28
C MET A 150 -10.80 -27.26 -4.14
N HIS A 151 -12.07 -27.57 -3.86
CA HIS A 151 -12.71 -27.24 -2.60
C HIS A 151 -11.99 -27.99 -1.48
N THR A 152 -11.17 -27.30 -0.70
CA THR A 152 -10.71 -27.84 0.57
C THR A 152 -10.94 -26.82 1.67
N ASP A 153 -11.81 -27.18 2.63
CA ASP A 153 -11.92 -26.56 3.95
C ASP A 153 -10.64 -26.75 4.82
N VAL A 154 -9.52 -27.08 4.17
CA VAL A 154 -8.25 -27.47 4.77
C VAL A 154 -7.23 -26.41 4.44
N ILE A 155 -6.54 -25.90 5.47
CA ILE A 155 -5.38 -25.02 5.29
C ILE A 155 -4.22 -25.89 4.78
N PRO A 156 -3.77 -25.72 3.52
CA PRO A 156 -2.67 -26.52 2.99
C PRO A 156 -1.37 -26.14 3.70
N PHE A 157 -0.55 -27.14 4.04
CA PHE A 157 0.74 -26.89 4.67
C PHE A 157 1.78 -27.95 4.29
N LYS A 158 3.05 -27.57 4.46
CA LYS A 158 4.21 -28.45 4.33
C LYS A 158 5.14 -28.25 5.53
N GLU A 159 5.92 -29.27 5.85
CA GLU A 159 6.95 -29.15 6.88
C GLU A 159 8.22 -28.56 6.28
N ASP A 160 8.89 -27.68 7.05
CA ASP A 160 10.23 -27.22 6.69
C ASP A 160 11.32 -28.13 7.28
N ARG A 161 12.54 -27.98 6.77
CA ARG A 161 13.73 -28.75 7.19
C ARG A 161 14.17 -28.51 8.64
N TYR A 162 13.57 -27.55 9.33
CA TYR A 162 13.88 -27.16 10.71
C TYR A 162 12.77 -27.55 11.70
N GLY A 163 11.80 -28.37 11.27
CA GLY A 163 10.68 -28.80 12.11
C GLY A 163 9.63 -27.71 12.33
N GLY A 164 9.57 -26.73 11.43
CA GLY A 164 8.46 -25.79 11.31
C GLY A 164 7.44 -26.22 10.27
N VAL A 165 6.42 -25.38 10.10
CA VAL A 165 5.31 -25.57 9.16
C VAL A 165 5.15 -24.32 8.31
N VAL A 166 4.95 -24.51 7.01
CA VAL A 166 4.65 -23.42 6.06
C VAL A 166 3.30 -23.70 5.43
N ALA A 167 2.33 -22.84 5.70
CA ALA A 167 1.01 -22.83 5.08
C ALA A 167 0.96 -21.77 3.98
N ASP A 168 0.92 -22.23 2.73
CA ASP A 168 0.80 -21.38 1.55
C ASP A 168 -0.67 -21.34 1.13
N MET A 169 -1.40 -20.28 1.51
CA MET A 169 -2.82 -20.19 1.17
C MET A 169 -3.00 -19.99 -0.35
N PRO A 170 -4.03 -20.61 -0.95
CA PRO A 170 -4.34 -20.44 -2.37
C PRO A 170 -4.70 -18.99 -2.71
N ASP A 171 -4.50 -18.60 -3.96
CA ASP A 171 -4.74 -17.24 -4.46
C ASP A 171 -6.23 -16.81 -4.39
N SER A 172 -7.12 -17.76 -4.17
CA SER A 172 -8.53 -17.52 -3.83
C SER A 172 -8.91 -18.33 -2.60
N CYS A 173 -9.64 -17.69 -1.68
CA CYS A 173 -10.14 -18.33 -0.48
C CYS A 173 -11.66 -18.25 -0.46
N THR A 174 -12.34 -19.40 -0.49
CA THR A 174 -13.80 -19.51 -0.43
C THR A 174 -14.33 -19.82 0.96
N ALA A 175 -13.45 -20.26 1.88
CA ALA A 175 -13.81 -20.51 3.26
C ALA A 175 -14.25 -19.24 3.99
N SER A 176 -15.22 -19.37 4.90
CA SER A 176 -15.58 -18.27 5.79
C SER A 176 -14.48 -18.02 6.82
N THR A 177 -14.39 -16.80 7.36
CA THR A 177 -13.42 -16.46 8.42
C THR A 177 -13.60 -17.35 9.65
N ALA A 178 -14.85 -17.71 10.01
CA ALA A 178 -15.15 -18.60 11.12
C ALA A 178 -14.63 -20.02 10.91
N VAL A 179 -14.82 -20.58 9.71
CA VAL A 179 -14.27 -21.90 9.35
C VAL A 179 -12.76 -21.85 9.41
N PHE A 180 -12.13 -20.88 8.75
CA PHE A 180 -10.68 -20.70 8.77
C PHE A 180 -10.12 -20.61 10.21
N SER A 181 -10.74 -19.80 11.07
CA SER A 181 -10.33 -19.62 12.47
C SER A 181 -10.41 -20.93 13.25
N SER A 182 -11.53 -21.66 13.14
CA SER A 182 -11.69 -22.96 13.82
C SER A 182 -10.68 -24.01 13.35
N THR A 183 -10.43 -24.09 12.03
CA THR A 183 -9.45 -25.01 11.43
C THR A 183 -8.03 -24.66 11.87
N LEU A 184 -7.65 -23.38 11.85
CA LEU A 184 -6.34 -22.93 12.29
C LEU A 184 -6.09 -23.27 13.76
N ALA A 185 -7.08 -23.08 14.63
CA ALA A 185 -6.97 -23.39 16.05
C ALA A 185 -6.69 -24.87 16.30
N GLN A 186 -7.37 -25.77 15.58
CA GLN A 186 -7.15 -27.22 15.67
C GLN A 186 -5.77 -27.62 15.14
N LEU A 187 -5.32 -27.02 14.04
CA LEU A 187 -4.00 -27.28 13.47
C LEU A 187 -2.88 -26.84 14.40
N LEU A 188 -3.00 -25.68 15.06
CA LEU A 188 -2.02 -25.20 16.02
C LEU A 188 -1.85 -26.15 17.21
N LEU A 189 -2.95 -26.72 17.73
CA LEU A 189 -2.89 -27.74 18.79
C LEU A 189 -2.18 -29.00 18.29
N THR A 190 -2.50 -29.44 17.07
CA THR A 190 -1.90 -30.63 16.45
C THR A 190 -0.41 -30.44 16.21
N TRP A 191 0.00 -29.32 15.62
CA TRP A 191 1.41 -28.98 15.37
C TRP A 191 2.19 -28.84 16.67
N LYS A 192 1.61 -28.23 17.70
CA LYS A 192 2.24 -28.14 19.03
C LYS A 192 2.45 -29.52 19.64
N ALA A 193 1.45 -30.41 19.60
CA ALA A 193 1.57 -31.78 20.09
C ALA A 193 2.59 -32.61 19.30
N ALA A 194 2.74 -32.34 17.99
CA ALA A 194 3.75 -32.95 17.13
C ALA A 194 5.15 -32.35 17.27
N GLY A 195 5.38 -31.45 18.23
CA GLY A 195 6.68 -30.82 18.49
C GLY A 195 7.12 -29.82 17.43
N LYS A 196 6.20 -29.31 16.60
CA LYS A 196 6.50 -28.23 15.65
C LYS A 196 6.72 -26.92 16.39
N ARG A 197 7.61 -26.09 15.85
CA ARG A 197 8.04 -24.85 16.52
C ARG A 197 7.54 -23.59 15.81
N GLY A 198 8.04 -23.35 14.61
CA GLY A 198 7.68 -22.17 13.82
C GLY A 198 6.57 -22.47 12.83
N VAL A 199 5.55 -21.62 12.78
CA VAL A 199 4.49 -21.68 11.78
C VAL A 199 4.54 -20.42 10.94
N TRP A 200 4.55 -20.59 9.63
CA TRP A 200 4.49 -19.53 8.63
C TRP A 200 3.16 -19.62 7.88
N ILE A 201 2.47 -18.51 7.72
CA ILE A 201 1.26 -18.43 6.88
C ILE A 201 1.48 -17.35 5.83
N LYS A 202 1.55 -17.76 4.56
CA LYS A 202 1.52 -16.85 3.42
C LYS A 202 0.05 -16.63 3.04
N LEU A 203 -0.44 -15.40 3.21
CA LEU A 203 -1.78 -15.00 2.82
C LEU A 203 -1.73 -14.11 1.59
N PRO A 204 -2.23 -14.57 0.42
CA PRO A 204 -2.48 -13.70 -0.73
C PRO A 204 -3.42 -12.56 -0.37
N SER A 205 -3.32 -11.43 -1.06
CA SER A 205 -4.17 -10.24 -0.82
C SER A 205 -5.66 -10.56 -0.90
N ALA A 206 -6.06 -11.51 -1.74
CA ALA A 206 -7.44 -11.97 -1.86
C ALA A 206 -7.97 -12.65 -0.58
N CYS A 207 -7.07 -13.18 0.26
CA CYS A 207 -7.37 -13.84 1.54
C CYS A 207 -7.12 -12.92 2.74
N ALA A 208 -6.99 -11.61 2.54
CA ALA A 208 -6.70 -10.64 3.61
C ALA A 208 -7.75 -10.63 4.74
N ALA A 209 -8.97 -11.10 4.47
CA ALA A 209 -10.02 -11.28 5.48
C ALA A 209 -9.64 -12.24 6.62
N PHE A 210 -8.65 -13.12 6.42
CA PHE A 210 -8.16 -14.07 7.42
C PHE A 210 -7.06 -13.53 8.33
N VAL A 211 -6.51 -12.34 8.03
CA VAL A 211 -5.47 -11.71 8.85
C VAL A 211 -5.93 -11.52 10.30
N PRO A 212 -7.12 -10.96 10.61
CA PRO A 212 -7.57 -10.81 11.99
C PRO A 212 -7.67 -12.13 12.75
N GLU A 213 -8.08 -13.21 12.09
CA GLU A 213 -8.16 -14.54 12.69
C GLU A 213 -6.78 -15.10 13.04
N CYS A 214 -5.77 -14.87 12.19
CA CYS A 214 -4.39 -15.23 12.49
C CYS A 214 -3.86 -14.44 13.69
N ILE A 215 -4.08 -13.11 13.74
CA ILE A 215 -3.62 -12.26 14.85
C ILE A 215 -4.26 -12.66 16.18
N GLN A 216 -5.57 -12.94 16.20
CA GLN A 216 -6.26 -13.43 17.41
C GLN A 216 -5.66 -14.76 17.92
N GLN A 217 -5.11 -15.55 17.00
CA GLN A 217 -4.39 -16.78 17.31
C GLN A 217 -2.89 -16.55 17.44
N GLY A 218 -2.44 -15.36 17.85
CA GLY A 218 -1.05 -15.10 18.25
C GLY A 218 -0.02 -15.17 17.12
N PHE A 219 -0.45 -15.01 15.87
CA PHE A 219 0.48 -14.72 14.77
C PHE A 219 0.86 -13.24 14.78
N GLU A 220 2.07 -12.96 14.31
CA GLU A 220 2.56 -11.61 14.05
C GLU A 220 2.94 -11.46 12.58
N PHE A 221 2.91 -10.22 12.08
CA PHE A 221 3.43 -9.93 10.75
C PHE A 221 4.94 -10.13 10.72
N HIS A 222 5.40 -10.90 9.74
CA HIS A 222 6.81 -11.01 9.44
C HIS A 222 7.21 -10.07 8.31
N HIS A 223 6.46 -10.08 7.19
CA HIS A 223 6.68 -9.16 6.07
C HIS A 223 5.48 -9.11 5.13
N ALA A 224 5.47 -8.15 4.21
CA ALA A 224 4.54 -8.10 3.10
C ALA A 224 5.28 -7.80 1.79
N LYS A 225 4.73 -8.27 0.68
CA LYS A 225 5.12 -7.90 -0.68
C LYS A 225 3.86 -7.58 -1.48
N PRO A 226 3.96 -6.93 -2.65
CA PRO A 226 2.82 -6.84 -3.55
C PRO A 226 2.18 -8.22 -3.75
N GLY A 227 0.88 -8.31 -3.45
CA GLY A 227 0.09 -9.53 -3.61
C GLY A 227 0.00 -10.47 -2.41
N TYR A 228 0.79 -10.30 -1.33
CA TYR A 228 0.65 -11.15 -0.13
C TYR A 228 1.24 -10.54 1.16
N CYS A 229 0.79 -11.05 2.30
CA CYS A 229 1.48 -10.88 3.58
C CYS A 229 1.92 -12.23 4.16
N MET A 230 3.01 -12.22 4.91
CA MET A 230 3.55 -13.37 5.62
C MET A 230 3.37 -13.12 7.11
N LEU A 231 2.74 -14.08 7.79
CA LEU A 231 2.60 -14.10 9.24
C LEU A 231 3.36 -15.27 9.83
N THR A 232 3.85 -15.09 11.05
CA THR A 232 4.57 -16.13 11.79
C THR A 232 4.06 -16.29 13.21
N ARG A 233 4.11 -17.52 13.71
CA ARG A 233 3.89 -17.83 15.12
C ARG A 233 4.94 -18.84 15.62
N TRP A 234 5.47 -18.58 16.80
CA TRP A 234 6.31 -19.53 17.53
C TRP A 234 5.44 -20.28 18.56
N LEU A 235 5.45 -21.62 18.54
CA LEU A 235 4.53 -22.46 19.32
C LEU A 235 5.09 -22.89 20.69
N THR A 236 6.37 -22.63 20.94
CA THR A 236 7.06 -23.01 22.19
C THR A 236 7.31 -21.81 23.08
N ASP A 237 7.53 -22.05 24.37
CA ASP A 237 7.83 -20.99 25.36
C ASP A 237 9.30 -20.51 25.29
N GLU A 238 10.15 -21.16 24.49
CA GLU A 238 11.50 -20.67 24.20
C GLU A 238 11.47 -19.41 23.34
N PRO A 239 12.51 -18.55 23.41
CA PRO A 239 12.67 -17.43 22.48
C PRO A 239 12.58 -17.91 21.02
N SER A 240 11.84 -17.15 20.20
CA SER A 240 11.71 -17.43 18.77
C SER A 240 13.06 -17.42 18.09
N LYS A 241 13.33 -18.47 17.30
CA LYS A 241 14.52 -18.59 16.44
C LYS A 241 14.18 -18.37 14.97
N LEU A 242 12.97 -17.89 14.68
CA LEU A 242 12.61 -17.49 13.32
C LEU A 242 13.50 -16.31 12.91
N PRO A 243 14.09 -16.35 11.71
CA PRO A 243 14.84 -15.21 11.22
C PRO A 243 13.91 -14.00 11.14
N LEU A 244 14.41 -12.82 11.48
CA LEU A 244 13.69 -11.58 11.21
C LEU A 244 13.66 -11.31 9.70
N TYR A 245 12.71 -10.49 9.26
CA TYR A 245 12.74 -9.98 7.90
C TYR A 245 13.93 -9.03 7.70
N ALA A 246 14.26 -8.77 6.43
CA ALA A 246 15.34 -7.87 6.06
C ALA A 246 15.18 -6.52 6.78
N SER A 247 16.20 -6.17 7.57
CA SER A 247 16.24 -4.99 8.45
C SER A 247 17.38 -4.04 8.07
N THR A 248 17.89 -4.15 6.85
CA THR A 248 18.98 -3.31 6.35
C THR A 248 18.66 -2.88 4.93
N GLN A 249 18.65 -1.57 4.71
CA GLN A 249 18.59 -0.98 3.38
C GLN A 249 19.97 -0.97 2.75
N VAL A 250 20.02 -1.17 1.44
CA VAL A 250 21.25 -1.07 0.67
C VAL A 250 21.11 0.15 -0.24
N GLY A 251 21.89 1.18 0.05
CA GLY A 251 22.06 2.32 -0.83
C GLY A 251 23.35 2.21 -1.63
N VAL A 252 23.38 2.78 -2.83
CA VAL A 252 24.58 2.81 -3.66
C VAL A 252 24.78 4.19 -4.26
N GLY A 253 25.98 4.75 -4.09
CA GLY A 253 26.45 5.93 -4.78
C GLY A 253 27.42 5.62 -5.91
N GLY A 254 27.27 6.28 -7.04
CA GLY A 254 28.22 6.23 -8.16
C GLY A 254 29.26 7.35 -8.08
N CYS A 255 30.51 7.02 -7.76
CA CYS A 255 31.63 7.94 -7.90
C CYS A 255 32.19 7.83 -9.33
N VAL A 256 31.56 8.55 -10.26
CA VAL A 256 31.91 8.53 -11.68
C VAL A 256 33.05 9.51 -11.94
N ILE A 257 34.15 9.01 -12.53
CA ILE A 257 35.31 9.81 -12.92
C ILE A 257 35.40 9.85 -14.45
N ASN A 258 35.51 11.06 -15.02
CA ASN A 258 35.69 11.25 -16.47
C ASN A 258 37.17 11.23 -16.90
N SER A 259 37.43 11.32 -18.21
CA SER A 259 38.79 11.34 -18.76
C SER A 259 39.68 12.49 -18.28
N LYS A 260 39.09 13.58 -17.75
CA LYS A 260 39.79 14.74 -17.20
C LYS A 260 40.09 14.61 -15.70
N GLY A 261 39.65 13.53 -15.06
CA GLY A 261 39.78 13.35 -13.60
C GLY A 261 38.77 14.15 -12.78
N GLU A 262 37.68 14.61 -13.39
CA GLU A 262 36.57 15.28 -12.71
C GLU A 262 35.55 14.24 -12.23
N ILE A 263 34.86 14.53 -11.12
CA ILE A 263 33.83 13.68 -10.53
C ILE A 263 32.44 14.25 -10.84
N LEU A 264 31.50 13.37 -11.20
CA LEU A 264 30.11 13.73 -11.40
C LEU A 264 29.39 13.95 -10.07
N MET A 265 28.82 15.13 -9.89
CA MET A 265 28.12 15.54 -8.68
C MET A 265 26.70 16.00 -8.99
N VAL A 266 25.80 15.80 -8.04
CA VAL A 266 24.40 16.26 -8.12
C VAL A 266 23.98 17.00 -6.84
N THR A 267 22.91 17.77 -6.95
CA THR A 267 22.13 18.31 -5.81
C THR A 267 20.68 17.93 -5.97
N GLU A 268 19.99 17.69 -4.86
CA GLU A 268 18.54 17.47 -4.89
C GLU A 268 17.81 18.80 -5.07
N ARG A 269 16.71 18.78 -5.82
CA ARG A 269 15.80 19.94 -5.90
C ARG A 269 15.17 20.23 -4.54
N VAL A 270 14.64 19.18 -3.91
CA VAL A 270 14.00 19.24 -2.59
C VAL A 270 14.63 18.17 -1.71
N SER A 271 15.34 18.59 -0.68
CA SER A 271 15.99 17.67 0.23
C SER A 271 15.09 17.23 1.39
N PRO A 272 15.32 16.04 1.98
CA PRO A 272 14.55 15.54 3.11
C PRO A 272 14.60 16.46 4.35
N THR A 273 15.67 17.24 4.49
CA THR A 273 15.86 18.17 5.61
C THR A 273 16.42 19.51 5.14
N ALA A 274 16.14 20.58 5.90
CA ALA A 274 16.72 21.90 5.64
C ALA A 274 18.26 21.90 5.73
N ALA A 275 18.84 21.05 6.60
CA ALA A 275 20.29 20.93 6.77
C ALA A 275 20.99 20.30 5.56
N THR A 276 20.26 19.55 4.73
CA THR A 276 20.80 18.89 3.53
C THR A 276 20.46 19.63 2.24
N GLN A 277 19.65 20.69 2.30
CA GLN A 277 19.22 21.43 1.12
C GLN A 277 20.40 22.10 0.41
N GLY A 278 20.56 21.83 -0.88
CA GLY A 278 21.61 22.44 -1.72
C GLY A 278 23.03 21.90 -1.45
N MET A 279 23.15 20.82 -0.69
CA MET A 279 24.39 20.07 -0.50
C MET A 279 24.71 19.24 -1.75
N TRP A 280 25.97 19.27 -2.17
CA TRP A 280 26.44 18.42 -3.27
C TRP A 280 26.70 16.99 -2.78
N LYS A 281 26.28 16.01 -3.57
CA LYS A 281 26.46 14.59 -3.30
C LYS A 281 26.81 13.83 -4.58
N LEU A 282 27.28 12.60 -4.40
CA LEU A 282 27.35 11.64 -5.51
C LEU A 282 25.94 11.28 -5.97
N PRO A 283 25.72 11.02 -7.27
CA PRO A 283 24.49 10.42 -7.73
C PRO A 283 24.30 9.02 -7.12
N GLY A 284 23.07 8.67 -6.77
CA GLY A 284 22.81 7.39 -6.10
C GLY A 284 21.47 7.28 -5.39
N GLY A 285 21.07 6.03 -5.14
CA GLY A 285 19.79 5.69 -4.55
C GLY A 285 19.77 4.30 -3.91
N LEU A 286 18.57 3.74 -3.72
CA LEU A 286 18.39 2.44 -3.10
C LEU A 286 18.47 1.32 -4.15
N ALA A 287 19.11 0.20 -3.78
CA ALA A 287 19.17 -0.97 -4.64
C ALA A 287 17.81 -1.69 -4.67
N ASP A 288 17.37 -2.06 -5.87
CA ASP A 288 16.17 -2.86 -6.05
C ASP A 288 16.39 -4.33 -5.63
N PRO A 289 15.32 -5.08 -5.28
CA PRO A 289 15.43 -6.49 -4.92
C PRO A 289 16.10 -7.33 -6.03
N GLY A 290 17.27 -7.89 -5.71
CA GLY A 290 18.05 -8.72 -6.64
C GLY A 290 18.99 -7.95 -7.56
N GLU A 291 19.02 -6.61 -7.46
CA GLU A 291 19.94 -5.75 -8.19
C GLU A 291 21.37 -5.85 -7.62
N SER A 292 22.38 -5.82 -8.48
CA SER A 292 23.79 -5.80 -8.05
C SER A 292 24.22 -4.37 -7.67
N ILE A 293 25.24 -4.23 -6.82
CA ILE A 293 25.74 -2.90 -6.41
C ILE A 293 26.13 -2.04 -7.63
N PHE A 294 26.85 -2.61 -8.60
CA PHE A 294 27.25 -1.86 -9.80
C PHE A 294 26.09 -1.56 -10.74
N SER A 295 25.11 -2.47 -10.84
CA SER A 295 23.90 -2.24 -11.62
C SER A 295 23.08 -1.09 -11.06
N CYS A 296 22.88 -1.07 -9.73
CA CYS A 296 22.21 0.02 -9.02
C CYS A 296 22.93 1.36 -9.26
N ALA A 297 24.25 1.41 -9.03
CA ALA A 297 25.03 2.63 -9.27
C ALA A 297 24.90 3.15 -10.72
N ALA A 298 24.97 2.25 -11.71
CA ALA A 298 24.85 2.62 -13.12
C ALA A 298 23.43 3.10 -13.49
N ARG A 299 22.39 2.47 -12.94
CA ARG A 299 21.00 2.89 -13.12
C ARG A 299 20.79 4.30 -12.53
N GLU A 300 21.17 4.51 -11.27
CA GLU A 300 20.98 5.79 -10.57
C GLU A 300 21.74 6.94 -11.27
N VAL A 301 23.00 6.72 -11.66
CA VAL A 301 23.77 7.71 -12.44
C VAL A 301 23.06 8.05 -13.75
N MET A 302 22.56 7.04 -14.47
CA MET A 302 21.85 7.25 -15.72
C MET A 302 20.53 8.01 -15.50
N GLU A 303 19.74 7.64 -14.51
CA GLU A 303 18.44 8.26 -14.21
C GLU A 303 18.60 9.71 -13.76
N GLU A 304 19.55 9.99 -12.86
CA GLU A 304 19.75 11.33 -12.32
C GLU A 304 20.52 12.27 -13.25
N THR A 305 21.34 11.76 -14.18
CA THR A 305 22.26 12.63 -14.94
C THR A 305 22.37 12.30 -16.44
N GLY A 306 21.74 11.23 -16.92
CA GLY A 306 21.86 10.76 -18.31
C GLY A 306 23.25 10.24 -18.69
N VAL A 307 24.15 10.07 -17.71
CA VAL A 307 25.53 9.61 -17.96
C VAL A 307 25.54 8.08 -17.91
N VAL A 308 26.07 7.44 -18.96
CA VAL A 308 26.39 6.01 -18.91
C VAL A 308 27.75 5.87 -18.25
N ALA A 309 27.82 5.08 -17.17
CA ALA A 309 29.05 4.77 -16.46
C ALA A 309 29.14 3.28 -16.14
N GLU A 310 30.38 2.77 -16.05
CA GLU A 310 30.66 1.37 -15.76
C GLU A 310 31.33 1.24 -14.38
N GLY A 311 30.85 0.31 -13.55
CA GLY A 311 31.41 0.03 -12.24
C GLY A 311 32.72 -0.75 -12.33
N GLU A 312 33.77 -0.26 -11.66
CA GLU A 312 35.10 -0.88 -11.67
C GLU A 312 35.38 -1.64 -10.36
N ALA A 313 35.06 -1.01 -9.22
CA ALA A 313 35.38 -1.51 -7.89
C ALA A 313 34.53 -0.81 -6.83
N ILE A 314 34.60 -1.24 -5.57
CA ILE A 314 33.97 -0.52 -4.45
C ILE A 314 35.02 0.36 -3.78
N LEU A 315 34.79 1.65 -3.66
CA LEU A 315 35.70 2.57 -2.95
C LEU A 315 35.64 2.33 -1.44
N CYS A 316 34.42 2.31 -0.91
CA CYS A 316 34.14 2.11 0.50
C CYS A 316 32.66 1.77 0.70
N PHE A 317 32.28 1.47 1.94
CA PHE A 317 30.89 1.43 2.36
C PHE A 317 30.75 2.07 3.74
N ARG A 318 29.56 2.61 4.01
CA ARG A 318 29.16 3.18 5.30
C ARG A 318 28.05 2.32 5.88
N HIS A 319 28.10 2.09 7.19
CA HIS A 319 26.99 1.51 7.95
C HIS A 319 26.46 2.57 8.91
N ALA A 320 25.16 2.84 8.87
CA ALA A 320 24.49 3.70 9.84
C ALA A 320 23.20 3.05 10.36
N HIS A 321 22.79 3.50 11.54
CA HIS A 321 21.65 2.99 12.28
C HIS A 321 20.50 4.00 12.31
N GLY A 322 19.27 3.50 12.39
CA GLY A 322 18.08 4.30 12.69
C GLY A 322 17.68 5.28 11.59
N LEU A 323 17.90 4.93 10.32
CA LEU A 323 17.46 5.74 9.18
C LEU A 323 15.98 5.47 8.86
N ARG A 324 15.60 5.41 7.57
CA ARG A 324 14.20 5.25 7.15
C ARG A 324 13.58 4.02 7.82
N PHE A 325 12.38 4.16 8.37
CA PHE A 325 11.66 3.09 9.08
C PHE A 325 12.39 2.50 10.30
N GLY A 326 13.39 3.21 10.84
CA GLY A 326 14.16 2.76 12.01
C GLY A 326 15.11 1.59 11.73
N VAL A 327 15.38 1.29 10.45
CA VAL A 327 16.29 0.21 10.06
C VAL A 327 17.71 0.73 9.79
N ASP A 328 18.66 -0.21 9.72
CA ASP A 328 20.04 0.07 9.35
C ASP A 328 20.18 0.37 7.85
N ASP A 329 21.23 1.09 7.48
CA ASP A 329 21.58 1.42 6.10
C ASP A 329 23.04 1.06 5.83
N MET A 330 23.24 0.25 4.80
CA MET A 330 24.55 0.00 4.21
C MET A 330 24.65 0.76 2.89
N TYR A 331 25.44 1.81 2.87
CA TYR A 331 25.65 2.64 1.70
C TYR A 331 27.01 2.32 1.05
N PHE A 332 26.99 1.71 -0.13
CA PHE A 332 28.18 1.38 -0.90
C PHE A 332 28.53 2.51 -1.86
N VAL A 333 29.82 2.76 -2.06
CA VAL A 333 30.28 3.68 -3.11
C VAL A 333 30.99 2.89 -4.19
N ALA A 334 30.40 2.85 -5.38
CA ALA A 334 31.04 2.28 -6.55
C ALA A 334 32.03 3.29 -7.16
N LYS A 335 33.28 2.87 -7.35
CA LYS A 335 34.20 3.54 -8.27
C LYS A 335 33.72 3.25 -9.68
N MET A 336 33.45 4.30 -10.45
CA MET A 336 32.92 4.15 -11.80
C MET A 336 33.71 4.99 -12.80
N LYS A 337 33.80 4.47 -14.02
CA LYS A 337 34.38 5.19 -15.14
C LYS A 337 33.27 5.70 -16.05
N CYS A 338 33.37 6.98 -16.46
CA CYS A 338 32.50 7.51 -17.49
C CYS A 338 32.69 6.72 -18.79
N SER A 339 31.59 6.28 -19.40
CA SER A 339 31.68 5.53 -20.66
C SER A 339 32.14 6.45 -21.80
N PRO A 340 32.82 5.91 -22.83
CA PRO A 340 33.18 6.69 -24.01
C PRO A 340 31.98 7.34 -24.72
N GLN A 341 30.77 6.79 -24.57
CA GLN A 341 29.56 7.32 -25.17
C GLN A 341 29.04 8.57 -24.44
N SER A 342 29.40 8.79 -23.18
CA SER A 342 28.98 9.96 -22.39
C SER A 342 30.11 10.98 -22.18
N GLU A 343 31.34 10.63 -22.56
CA GLU A 343 32.48 11.52 -22.47
C GLU A 343 32.28 12.81 -23.29
N GLY A 344 32.49 13.96 -22.65
CA GLY A 344 32.32 15.29 -23.28
C GLY A 344 30.89 15.67 -23.66
N LYS A 345 29.87 14.88 -23.28
CA LYS A 345 28.46 15.23 -23.49
C LYS A 345 27.91 16.08 -22.34
N ASP A 346 26.90 16.87 -22.66
CA ASP A 346 26.13 17.62 -21.66
C ASP A 346 25.36 16.66 -20.75
N ILE A 347 25.27 17.04 -19.47
CA ILE A 347 24.52 16.31 -18.46
C ILE A 347 23.03 16.61 -18.64
N THR A 348 22.19 15.58 -18.62
CA THR A 348 20.73 15.71 -18.76
C THR A 348 20.03 15.11 -17.56
N PHE A 349 19.19 15.88 -16.88
CA PHE A 349 18.48 15.43 -15.68
C PHE A 349 17.05 15.96 -15.64
N ASP A 350 16.17 15.29 -14.89
CA ASP A 350 14.82 15.81 -14.63
C ASP A 350 14.90 16.96 -13.60
N PRO A 351 14.56 18.21 -13.99
CA PRO A 351 14.59 19.36 -13.08
C PRO A 351 13.52 19.30 -11.97
N GLY A 352 12.60 18.32 -12.03
CA GLY A 352 11.64 18.00 -10.98
C GLY A 352 12.27 17.32 -9.76
N GLU A 353 13.37 16.59 -9.95
CA GLU A 353 14.04 15.81 -8.89
C GLU A 353 15.43 16.36 -8.57
N ILE A 354 16.20 16.71 -9.60
CA ILE A 354 17.58 17.18 -9.48
C ILE A 354 17.64 18.71 -9.61
N GLY A 355 18.31 19.35 -8.65
CA GLY A 355 18.48 20.80 -8.63
C GLY A 355 19.60 21.28 -9.56
N ALA A 356 20.67 20.49 -9.65
CA ALA A 356 21.83 20.73 -10.51
C ALA A 356 22.68 19.46 -10.59
N ALA A 357 23.35 19.27 -11.73
CA ALA A 357 24.35 18.23 -11.92
C ALA A 357 25.57 18.83 -12.65
N LYS A 358 26.78 18.46 -12.23
CA LYS A 358 28.02 19.06 -12.74
C LYS A 358 29.22 18.12 -12.60
N TRP A 359 30.11 18.12 -13.59
CA TRP A 359 31.47 17.59 -13.47
C TRP A 359 32.33 18.58 -12.68
N MET A 360 32.99 18.10 -11.63
CA MET A 360 33.80 18.94 -10.74
C MET A 360 35.19 18.36 -10.56
N SER A 361 36.19 19.22 -10.63
CA SER A 361 37.56 18.90 -10.24
C SER A 361 37.67 18.67 -8.73
N ARG A 362 38.76 18.02 -8.28
CA ARG A 362 39.04 17.84 -6.85
C ARG A 362 39.16 19.18 -6.12
N GLU A 363 39.73 20.20 -6.76
CA GLU A 363 39.88 21.54 -6.19
C GLU A 363 38.50 22.18 -5.92
N GLU A 364 37.60 22.17 -6.90
CA GLU A 364 36.23 22.69 -6.74
C GLU A 364 35.45 21.98 -5.63
N LEU A 365 35.65 20.67 -5.46
CA LEU A 365 35.03 19.89 -4.38
C LEU A 365 35.53 20.31 -3.00
N MET A 366 36.83 20.62 -2.88
CA MET A 366 37.42 21.10 -1.62
C MET A 366 36.99 22.55 -1.30
N ASP A 367 36.75 23.37 -2.32
CA ASP A 367 36.14 24.68 -2.15
C ASP A 367 34.70 24.57 -1.63
N LEU A 368 33.90 23.64 -2.18
CA LEU A 368 32.54 23.37 -1.69
C LEU A 368 32.53 22.85 -0.25
N TYR A 369 33.49 22.02 0.12
CA TYR A 369 33.67 21.55 1.50
C TYR A 369 33.98 22.71 2.45
N SER A 370 34.94 23.57 2.08
CA SER A 370 35.30 24.76 2.86
C SER A 370 34.13 25.74 2.99
N ALA A 371 33.26 25.80 1.99
CA ALA A 371 32.02 26.59 2.01
C ALA A 371 30.85 25.93 2.75
N GLY A 372 31.04 24.73 3.35
CA GLY A 372 29.98 24.01 4.07
C GLY A 372 28.89 23.44 3.18
N ARG A 373 29.14 23.31 1.87
CA ARG A 373 28.20 22.78 0.86
C ARG A 373 28.50 21.34 0.42
N PHE A 374 29.48 20.71 1.07
CA PHE A 374 29.91 19.35 0.84
C PHE A 374 30.18 18.66 2.18
N SER A 375 29.65 17.46 2.39
CA SER A 375 29.74 16.80 3.69
C SER A 375 31.12 16.20 3.95
N GLU A 376 31.49 16.05 5.22
CA GLU A 376 32.71 15.32 5.63
C GLU A 376 32.74 13.90 5.04
N THR A 377 31.59 13.21 5.01
CA THR A 377 31.49 11.86 4.45
C THR A 377 31.85 11.86 2.97
N ASN A 378 31.30 12.80 2.18
CA ASN A 378 31.60 12.87 0.76
C ASN A 378 33.04 13.33 0.50
N LYS A 379 33.61 14.20 1.34
CA LYS A 379 35.04 14.54 1.28
C LYS A 379 35.92 13.30 1.41
N VAL A 380 35.69 12.46 2.44
CA VAL A 380 36.44 11.21 2.63
C VAL A 380 36.31 10.29 1.42
N ILE A 381 35.11 10.17 0.85
CA ILE A 381 34.88 9.35 -0.35
C ILE A 381 35.69 9.87 -1.55
N VAL A 382 35.71 11.19 -1.77
CA VAL A 382 36.48 11.82 -2.85
C VAL A 382 37.97 11.58 -2.67
N ASP A 383 38.50 11.74 -1.45
CA ASP A 383 39.91 11.45 -1.17
C ASP A 383 40.24 9.97 -1.48
N LEU A 384 39.37 9.03 -1.09
CA LEU A 384 39.52 7.61 -1.43
C LEU A 384 39.43 7.33 -2.95
N ALA A 385 38.68 8.12 -3.71
CA ALA A 385 38.57 7.93 -5.16
C ALA A 385 39.92 8.16 -5.87
N PHE A 386 40.71 9.12 -5.37
CA PHE A 386 42.01 9.51 -5.92
C PHE A 386 43.19 8.79 -5.26
N GLU A 387 43.15 8.54 -3.96
CA GLU A 387 44.30 8.07 -3.17
C GLU A 387 44.08 6.69 -2.53
N GLY A 388 42.84 6.19 -2.55
CA GLY A 388 42.45 4.95 -1.89
C GLY A 388 42.80 3.69 -2.68
N HIS A 389 42.76 2.57 -1.96
CA HIS A 389 42.88 1.23 -2.53
C HIS A 389 41.47 0.62 -2.64
N PRO A 390 40.88 0.58 -3.84
CA PRO A 390 39.51 0.11 -3.99
C PRO A 390 39.41 -1.40 -3.76
N ILE A 391 38.24 -1.83 -3.27
CA ILE A 391 37.88 -3.22 -3.07
C ILE A 391 37.48 -3.82 -4.41
N ALA A 392 38.30 -4.73 -4.92
CA ALA A 392 38.08 -5.39 -6.20
C ALA A 392 36.86 -6.31 -6.14
N ALA A 393 36.13 -6.39 -7.25
CA ALA A 393 34.98 -7.26 -7.41
C ALA A 393 35.29 -8.38 -8.42
N ARG A 394 34.94 -9.62 -8.06
CA ARG A 394 35.11 -10.78 -8.93
C ARG A 394 33.84 -11.62 -8.95
N SER A 395 33.32 -11.86 -10.15
CA SER A 395 32.23 -12.84 -10.33
C SER A 395 32.78 -14.26 -10.27
N VAL A 396 32.14 -15.12 -9.48
CA VAL A 396 32.45 -16.54 -9.35
C VAL A 396 31.18 -17.38 -9.52
N PRO A 397 31.28 -18.61 -10.08
CA PRO A 397 30.15 -19.53 -10.13
C PRO A 397 29.63 -19.85 -8.73
N SER A 398 28.31 -19.99 -8.56
CA SER A 398 27.71 -20.44 -7.31
C SER A 398 26.87 -21.71 -7.49
N SER A 399 26.73 -22.47 -6.41
CA SER A 399 25.92 -23.70 -6.38
C SER A 399 24.41 -23.45 -6.57
N ARG A 400 23.96 -22.19 -6.57
CA ARG A 400 22.56 -21.79 -6.76
C ARG A 400 22.21 -21.47 -8.22
N GLY A 401 23.13 -21.67 -9.15
CA GLY A 401 22.91 -21.42 -10.59
C GLY A 401 23.02 -19.95 -11.01
N THR A 402 23.11 -19.02 -10.05
CA THR A 402 23.43 -17.61 -10.29
C THR A 402 24.88 -17.31 -9.88
N PRO A 403 25.62 -16.49 -10.65
CA PRO A 403 26.96 -16.04 -10.25
C PRO A 403 26.90 -15.27 -8.92
N THR A 404 27.95 -15.40 -8.11
CA THR A 404 28.16 -14.62 -6.89
C THR A 404 29.30 -13.64 -7.11
N THR A 405 29.13 -12.38 -6.73
CA THR A 405 30.22 -11.41 -6.73
C THR A 405 30.93 -11.42 -5.39
N ILE A 406 32.25 -11.64 -5.41
CA ILE A 406 33.14 -11.55 -4.24
C ILE A 406 33.84 -10.20 -4.27
N TYR A 407 33.80 -9.50 -3.15
CA TYR A 407 34.49 -8.23 -2.94
C TYR A 407 35.67 -8.45 -2.01
N SER A 408 36.88 -8.11 -2.44
CA SER A 408 38.10 -8.30 -1.65
C SER A 408 39.01 -7.07 -1.76
N ALA A 409 39.56 -6.64 -0.62
CA ALA A 409 40.70 -5.73 -0.64
C ALA A 409 41.86 -6.42 -1.39
N GLN A 410 42.54 -5.67 -2.24
CA GLN A 410 43.73 -6.15 -2.95
C GLN A 410 44.96 -6.14 -2.05
#